data_AF-A0A520K024-F1
#
_entry.id   AF-A0A520K024-F1
#
_cell.length_a   1.000
_cell.length_b   1.000
_cell.length_c   1.000
_cell.angle_alpha   90.00
_cell.angle_beta   90.00
_cell.angle_gamma   90.00
#
_symmetry.space_group_name_H-M   'P 1'
#
loop_
_entity.id
_entity.type
_entity.pdbx_description
1 polymer ?
#
loop_
_entity_poly.entity_id
_entity_poly.type
_entity_poly.pdbx_seq_one_letter_code
_entity_poly.pdbx_strand_id
1 'polypeptide(L)'
;MTHMLLSPTPAEVNEFADAYMRGMRSKDNVLVVVGCCCVEYVGRARSMLGWGGRVVIVKSDGSVLVHQKVGGAPVNWQPPDTLVRYRTEAGNGISLFVIYSYRLKPPEKMYVRFKTVDMVSAHRLRDDRTLRIMGAESDIVDRIMGDPGVIEEGLRITDREKQTRSGAIDLFGVDRDHIPVIIEIKRSQPTPSAVLQLKAYVLDHQHRHTGAVRVRGILCAPSMPVMIRTLLTENKLEWRVFKCEFEQVDDAQSTLEEFT
;
A
#
# COMPACT_ATOMS: atom_id res chain seq x y z
N MET A 1 23.32 -10.89 -12.81
CA MET A 1 24.42 -10.14 -13.45
C MET A 1 24.08 -8.67 -13.30
N THR A 2 24.98 -7.91 -12.69
CA THR A 2 24.79 -6.49 -12.35
C THR A 2 25.70 -5.65 -13.21
N HIS A 3 25.17 -4.58 -13.78
CA HIS A 3 25.94 -3.59 -14.53
C HIS A 3 25.85 -2.25 -13.82
N MET A 4 26.96 -1.52 -13.76
CA MET A 4 27.06 -0.25 -13.05
C MET A 4 28.05 0.69 -13.72
N LEU A 5 27.74 1.98 -13.73
CA LEU A 5 28.67 3.06 -14.04
C LEU A 5 28.75 4.02 -12.84
N LEU A 6 29.96 4.49 -12.55
CA LEU A 6 30.25 5.46 -11.50
C LEU A 6 30.63 6.80 -12.12
N SER A 7 30.05 7.88 -11.59
CA SER A 7 30.21 9.24 -12.11
C SER A 7 30.05 9.39 -13.64
N PRO A 8 29.09 8.70 -14.30
CA PRO A 8 28.93 8.80 -15.75
C PRO A 8 28.41 10.18 -16.17
N THR A 9 28.72 10.54 -17.40
CA THR A 9 28.10 11.67 -18.09
C THR A 9 26.61 11.37 -18.37
N PRO A 10 25.75 12.40 -18.49
CA PRO A 10 24.36 12.22 -18.88
C PRO A 10 24.12 11.39 -20.15
N ALA A 11 25.03 11.51 -21.14
CA ALA A 11 24.98 10.73 -22.37
C ALA A 11 25.24 9.24 -22.12
N GLU A 12 26.29 8.91 -21.36
CA GLU A 12 26.60 7.53 -20.97
C GLU A 12 25.45 6.89 -20.16
N VAL A 13 24.79 7.67 -19.29
CA VAL A 13 23.61 7.20 -18.55
C VAL A 13 22.44 6.90 -19.48
N ASN A 14 22.22 7.74 -20.50
CA ASN A 14 21.18 7.49 -21.49
C ASN A 14 21.46 6.23 -22.32
N GLU A 15 22.70 6.05 -22.78
CA GLU A 15 23.11 4.82 -23.48
C GLU A 15 22.98 3.58 -22.59
N PHE A 16 23.37 3.69 -21.32
CA PHE A 16 23.19 2.63 -20.33
C PHE A 16 21.71 2.29 -20.13
N ALA A 17 20.85 3.28 -19.94
CA ALA A 17 19.40 3.07 -19.80
C ALA A 17 18.81 2.45 -21.06
N ASP A 18 19.25 2.86 -22.25
CA ASP A 18 18.80 2.30 -23.52
C ASP A 18 19.23 0.83 -23.69
N ALA A 19 20.43 0.46 -23.24
CA ALA A 19 20.93 -0.91 -23.30
C ALA A 19 20.19 -1.88 -22.36
N TYR A 20 19.77 -1.42 -21.18
CA TYR A 20 19.21 -2.29 -20.13
C TYR A 20 17.71 -2.15 -19.90
N MET A 21 17.13 -0.99 -20.18
CA MET A 21 15.73 -0.67 -19.88
C MET A 21 14.84 -0.56 -21.13
N ARG A 22 15.34 -0.92 -22.32
CA ARG A 22 14.54 -1.05 -23.54
C ARG A 22 14.49 -2.48 -24.07
N GLY A 23 13.49 -2.75 -24.91
CA GLY A 23 13.31 -4.03 -25.58
C GLY A 23 13.01 -5.17 -24.62
N MET A 24 13.39 -6.40 -24.96
CA MET A 24 13.11 -7.58 -24.14
C MET A 24 13.82 -7.56 -22.77
N ARG A 25 14.93 -6.82 -22.64
CA ARG A 25 15.71 -6.72 -21.40
C ARG A 25 15.02 -5.91 -20.31
N SER A 26 14.10 -5.02 -20.67
CA SER A 26 13.41 -4.15 -19.71
C SER A 26 12.50 -4.90 -18.74
N LYS A 27 12.01 -6.09 -19.13
CA LYS A 27 11.00 -6.84 -18.36
C LYS A 27 11.53 -7.41 -17.04
N ASP A 28 12.85 -7.58 -16.92
CA ASP A 28 13.46 -8.20 -15.75
C ASP A 28 14.39 -7.24 -15.00
N ASN A 29 14.62 -6.04 -15.54
CA ASN A 29 15.62 -5.11 -15.02
C ASN A 29 14.98 -4.01 -14.17
N VAL A 30 15.64 -3.71 -13.05
CA VAL A 30 15.42 -2.52 -12.24
C VAL A 30 16.60 -1.58 -12.42
N LEU A 31 16.31 -0.32 -12.75
CA LEU A 31 17.30 0.75 -12.85
C LEU A 31 17.37 1.48 -11.50
N VAL A 32 18.58 1.70 -11.00
CA VAL A 32 18.84 2.57 -9.84
C VAL A 32 19.79 3.68 -10.27
N VAL A 33 19.35 4.93 -10.12
CA VAL A 33 20.13 6.13 -10.43
C VAL A 33 20.29 6.95 -9.16
N VAL A 34 21.52 7.32 -8.83
CA VAL A 34 21.85 8.19 -7.70
C VAL A 34 22.56 9.42 -8.25
N GLY A 35 22.12 10.60 -7.83
CA GLY A 35 22.71 11.85 -8.31
C GLY A 35 21.94 13.09 -7.92
N CYS A 36 22.44 14.25 -8.36
CA CYS A 36 21.78 15.54 -8.16
C CYS A 36 20.73 15.76 -9.25
N CYS A 37 19.45 15.72 -8.87
CA CYS A 37 18.34 15.91 -9.80
C CYS A 37 17.30 16.92 -9.31
N CYS A 38 16.38 17.32 -10.17
CA CYS A 38 15.14 17.99 -9.82
C CYS A 38 13.95 17.17 -10.35
N VAL A 39 12.77 17.38 -9.74
CA VAL A 39 11.54 16.68 -10.13
C VAL A 39 10.44 17.68 -10.42
N GLU A 40 9.70 17.44 -11.50
CA GLU A 40 8.49 18.16 -11.87
C GLU A 40 7.39 17.12 -12.12
N TYR A 41 6.27 17.24 -11.41
CA TYR A 41 5.13 16.34 -11.57
C TYR A 41 3.85 17.14 -11.83
N VAL A 42 3.07 16.66 -12.78
CA VAL A 42 1.75 17.20 -13.16
C VAL A 42 0.77 16.03 -13.35
N GLY A 43 -0.28 15.99 -12.55
CA GLY A 43 -1.31 14.96 -12.59
C GLY A 43 -2.49 15.33 -11.71
N ARG A 44 -2.88 14.41 -10.80
CA ARG A 44 -3.91 14.66 -9.77
C ARG A 44 -3.55 15.84 -8.85
N ALA A 45 -2.25 16.09 -8.69
CA ALA A 45 -1.71 17.27 -8.06
C ALA A 45 -0.61 17.88 -8.95
N ARG A 46 0.00 18.98 -8.49
CA ARG A 46 1.21 19.52 -9.09
C ARG A 46 2.27 19.63 -8.00
N SER A 47 3.50 19.25 -8.32
CA SER A 47 4.63 19.40 -7.40
C SER A 47 5.91 19.71 -8.17
N MET A 48 6.77 20.50 -7.52
CA MET A 48 8.12 20.81 -8.00
C MET A 48 9.08 20.59 -6.85
N LEU A 49 10.16 19.89 -7.12
CA LEU A 49 11.19 19.57 -6.16
C LEU A 49 12.55 19.99 -6.73
N GLY A 50 13.18 20.96 -6.09
CA GLY A 50 14.43 21.58 -6.57
C GLY A 50 15.63 20.65 -6.59
N TRP A 51 16.77 21.16 -7.08
CA TRP A 51 18.02 20.41 -7.19
C TRP A 51 18.48 19.83 -5.85
N GLY A 52 18.96 18.59 -5.87
CA GLY A 52 19.46 17.89 -4.67
C GLY A 52 19.76 16.41 -4.93
N GLY A 53 20.55 15.80 -4.05
CA GLY A 53 20.91 14.39 -4.13
C GLY A 53 19.72 13.47 -3.83
N ARG A 54 19.43 12.54 -4.75
CA ARG A 54 18.29 11.61 -4.65
C ARG A 54 18.66 10.23 -5.18
N VAL A 55 17.92 9.24 -4.70
CA VAL A 55 17.90 7.88 -5.26
C VAL A 55 16.63 7.74 -6.09
N VAL A 56 16.76 7.30 -7.33
CA VAL A 56 15.65 7.08 -8.23
C VAL A 56 15.65 5.63 -8.69
N ILE A 57 14.54 4.95 -8.47
CA ILE A 57 14.35 3.54 -8.82
C ILE A 57 13.30 3.48 -9.94
N VAL A 58 13.63 2.83 -11.05
CA VAL A 58 12.68 2.50 -12.11
C VAL A 58 12.54 0.98 -12.17
N LYS A 59 11.34 0.49 -11.88
CA LYS A 59 11.02 -0.95 -11.88
C LYS A 59 10.57 -1.41 -13.28
N SER A 60 10.60 -2.72 -13.49
CA SER A 60 10.22 -3.34 -14.76
C SER A 60 8.73 -3.20 -15.09
N ASP A 61 7.88 -3.00 -14.08
CA ASP A 61 6.43 -2.71 -14.22
C ASP A 61 6.14 -1.24 -14.59
N GLY A 62 7.18 -0.41 -14.77
CA GLY A 62 7.07 1.01 -15.08
C GLY A 62 6.99 1.93 -13.87
N SER A 63 6.93 1.39 -12.65
CA SER A 63 6.94 2.20 -11.43
C SER A 63 8.21 3.03 -11.34
N VAL A 64 8.07 4.32 -11.01
CA VAL A 64 9.21 5.22 -10.77
C VAL A 64 9.12 5.75 -9.36
N LEU A 65 10.17 5.60 -8.57
CA LEU A 65 10.22 6.03 -7.17
C LEU A 65 11.39 6.99 -6.97
N VAL A 66 11.14 8.16 -6.38
CA VAL A 66 12.17 9.15 -6.04
C VAL A 66 12.26 9.26 -4.52
N HIS A 67 13.45 9.00 -3.96
CA HIS A 67 13.71 9.08 -2.53
C HIS A 67 14.71 10.19 -2.19
N GLN A 68 14.45 10.88 -1.08
CA GLN A 68 15.44 11.73 -0.41
C GLN A 68 16.23 10.91 0.62
N LYS A 69 17.22 11.53 1.25
CA LYS A 69 18.07 10.90 2.28
C LYS A 69 17.33 10.42 3.55
N VAL A 70 16.10 10.89 3.78
CA VAL A 70 15.29 10.59 4.96
C VAL A 70 13.85 10.26 4.57
N GLY A 71 13.18 9.47 5.40
CA GLY A 71 11.81 9.02 5.17
C GLY A 71 11.73 7.69 4.41
N GLY A 72 10.79 6.83 4.80
CA GLY A 72 10.61 5.52 4.17
C GLY A 72 9.83 5.58 2.85
N ALA A 73 8.92 6.56 2.70
CA ALA A 73 8.13 6.72 1.49
C ALA A 73 8.86 7.52 0.41
N PRO A 74 8.61 7.24 -0.89
CA PRO A 74 9.11 8.08 -1.98
C PRO A 74 8.48 9.48 -1.90
N VAL A 75 9.27 10.52 -2.16
CA VAL A 75 8.81 11.91 -2.18
C VAL A 75 8.03 12.25 -3.45
N ASN A 76 8.35 11.58 -4.56
CA ASN A 76 7.59 11.60 -5.80
C ASN A 76 7.60 10.19 -6.40
N TRP A 77 6.49 9.78 -7.01
CA TRP A 77 6.40 8.46 -7.61
C TRP A 77 5.38 8.40 -8.75
N GLN A 78 5.52 7.38 -9.59
CA GLN A 78 4.51 6.93 -10.55
C GLN A 78 4.21 5.44 -10.33
N PRO A 79 2.94 5.02 -10.43
CA PRO A 79 2.53 3.62 -10.22
C PRO A 79 3.06 2.69 -11.32
N PRO A 80 2.84 1.38 -11.16
CA PRO A 80 2.89 0.42 -12.26
C PRO A 80 2.05 0.87 -13.46
N ASP A 81 2.32 0.25 -14.62
CA ASP A 81 1.70 0.56 -15.91
C ASP A 81 1.97 2.00 -16.41
N THR A 82 3.09 2.57 -15.97
CA THR A 82 3.58 3.88 -16.42
C THR A 82 4.59 3.71 -17.55
N LEU A 83 4.42 4.47 -18.64
CA LEU A 83 5.40 4.51 -19.72
C LEU A 83 6.60 5.35 -19.30
N VAL A 84 7.79 4.73 -19.27
CA VAL A 84 9.05 5.43 -18.94
C VAL A 84 9.90 5.57 -20.20
N ARG A 85 10.47 6.76 -20.40
CA ARG A 85 11.42 7.09 -21.47
C ARG A 85 12.63 7.79 -20.90
N TYR A 86 13.78 7.50 -21.49
CA TYR A 86 15.06 8.09 -21.15
C TYR A 86 15.51 8.98 -22.31
N ARG A 87 16.08 10.13 -21.99
CA ARG A 87 16.70 11.01 -22.98
C ARG A 87 17.75 11.89 -22.33
N THR A 88 18.62 12.42 -23.17
CA THR A 88 19.50 13.52 -22.82
C THR A 88 18.87 14.84 -23.30
N GLU A 89 18.81 15.83 -22.42
CA GLU A 89 18.42 17.21 -22.76
C GLU A 89 19.65 18.10 -22.69
N ALA A 90 19.81 19.02 -23.64
CA ALA A 90 20.83 20.07 -23.60
C ALA A 90 20.14 21.41 -23.35
N GLY A 91 20.60 22.15 -22.34
CA GLY A 91 20.08 23.48 -22.02
C GLY A 91 21.12 24.32 -21.29
N ASN A 92 21.29 25.58 -21.70
CA ASN A 92 22.23 26.52 -21.08
C ASN A 92 23.67 26.00 -20.96
N GLY A 93 24.14 25.24 -21.96
CA GLY A 93 25.49 24.65 -21.96
C GLY A 93 25.67 23.44 -21.03
N ILE A 94 24.60 22.95 -20.40
CA ILE A 94 24.63 21.79 -19.51
C ILE A 94 23.81 20.66 -20.15
N SER A 95 24.41 19.47 -20.18
CA SER A 95 23.71 18.23 -20.55
C SER A 95 23.02 17.65 -19.30
N LEU A 96 21.77 17.22 -19.45
CA LEU A 96 20.97 16.64 -18.38
C LEU A 96 20.47 15.26 -18.81
N PHE A 97 20.51 14.29 -17.89
CA PHE A 97 19.86 13.00 -18.09
C PHE A 97 18.43 13.08 -17.57
N VAL A 98 17.45 12.68 -18.38
CA VAL A 98 16.04 12.84 -18.07
C VAL A 98 15.32 11.50 -18.09
N ILE A 99 14.70 11.18 -16.95
CA ILE A 99 13.70 10.13 -16.83
C ILE A 99 12.34 10.80 -16.97
N TYR A 100 11.66 10.54 -18.09
CA TYR A 100 10.30 11.00 -18.33
C TYR A 100 9.33 9.83 -18.14
N SER A 101 8.34 10.02 -17.27
CA SER A 101 7.32 9.00 -17.00
C SER A 101 5.93 9.56 -17.25
N TYR A 102 5.11 8.78 -17.94
CA TYR A 102 3.78 9.16 -18.38
C TYR A 102 2.76 8.05 -18.16
N ARG A 103 1.68 8.39 -17.47
CA ARG A 103 0.53 7.53 -17.22
C ARG A 103 -0.68 8.07 -17.96
N LEU A 104 -1.52 7.18 -18.52
CA LEU A 104 -2.70 7.57 -19.29
C LEU A 104 -3.96 7.80 -18.44
N LYS A 105 -4.16 7.00 -17.38
CA LYS A 105 -5.42 6.99 -16.61
C LYS A 105 -5.15 6.91 -15.10
N PRO A 106 -5.36 8.02 -14.35
CA PRO A 106 -5.50 9.39 -14.86
C PRO A 106 -4.23 9.85 -15.61
N PRO A 107 -4.32 10.90 -16.45
CA PRO A 107 -3.16 11.47 -17.12
C PRO A 107 -2.20 12.09 -16.11
N GLU A 108 -1.01 11.53 -15.99
CA GLU A 108 0.03 12.00 -15.06
C GLU A 108 1.39 12.01 -15.76
N LYS A 109 2.16 13.08 -15.56
CA LYS A 109 3.50 13.27 -16.14
C LYS A 109 4.48 13.58 -15.02
N MET A 110 5.65 12.96 -15.07
CA MET A 110 6.76 13.29 -14.18
C MET A 110 8.08 13.34 -14.94
N TYR A 111 8.82 14.41 -14.72
CA TYR A 111 10.19 14.60 -15.19
C TYR A 111 11.14 14.53 -14.00
N VAL A 112 12.12 13.65 -14.08
CA VAL A 112 13.28 13.65 -13.18
C VAL A 112 14.50 14.01 -14.02
N ARG A 113 15.08 15.18 -13.78
CA ARG A 113 16.22 15.70 -14.56
C ARG A 113 17.47 15.69 -13.69
N PHE A 114 18.48 14.94 -14.08
CA PHE A 114 19.76 14.84 -13.40
C PHE A 114 20.76 15.82 -13.99
N LYS A 115 21.34 16.66 -13.13
CA LYS A 115 22.48 17.53 -13.45
C LYS A 115 23.79 16.75 -13.34
N THR A 116 23.91 15.90 -12.33
CA THR A 116 25.02 14.97 -12.15
C THR A 116 24.45 13.60 -11.78
N VAL A 117 25.08 12.55 -12.28
CA VAL A 117 24.78 11.17 -11.90
C VAL A 117 26.02 10.61 -11.24
N ASP A 118 25.91 10.28 -9.96
CA ASP A 118 27.01 9.73 -9.17
C ASP A 118 27.13 8.22 -9.42
N MET A 119 26.00 7.56 -9.67
CA MET A 119 25.92 6.14 -10.01
C MET A 119 24.66 5.84 -10.84
N VAL A 120 24.80 4.98 -11.84
CA VAL A 120 23.67 4.27 -12.45
C VAL A 120 23.95 2.77 -12.44
N SER A 121 22.94 1.96 -12.14
CA SER A 121 23.06 0.50 -12.18
C SER A 121 21.77 -0.16 -12.66
N ALA A 122 21.92 -1.29 -13.33
CA ALA A 122 20.81 -2.13 -13.79
C ALA A 122 20.95 -3.53 -13.16
N HIS A 123 19.85 -4.00 -12.58
CA HIS A 123 19.81 -5.25 -11.83
C HIS A 123 18.69 -6.13 -12.37
N ARG A 124 19.05 -7.36 -12.77
CA ARG A 124 18.06 -8.38 -13.10
C ARG A 124 17.59 -9.04 -11.81
N LEU A 125 16.37 -8.74 -11.38
CA LEU A 125 15.78 -9.34 -10.19
C LEU A 125 14.85 -10.49 -10.61
N ARG A 126 14.95 -11.62 -9.92
CA ARG A 126 14.04 -12.76 -10.07
C ARG A 126 13.42 -13.00 -8.71
N ASP A 127 12.11 -12.85 -8.64
CA ASP A 127 11.32 -13.11 -7.45
C ASP A 127 10.01 -13.74 -7.89
N ASP A 128 9.81 -15.00 -7.53
CA ASP A 128 8.61 -15.80 -7.77
C ASP A 128 7.78 -15.99 -6.49
N ARG A 129 8.19 -15.34 -5.40
CA ARG A 129 7.52 -15.46 -4.10
C ARG A 129 6.53 -14.33 -3.91
N THR A 130 5.37 -14.67 -3.40
CA THR A 130 4.38 -13.68 -2.97
C THR A 130 4.63 -13.34 -1.51
N LEU A 131 4.72 -12.05 -1.19
CA LEU A 131 4.76 -11.59 0.20
C LEU A 131 3.53 -12.11 0.95
N ARG A 132 3.74 -12.97 1.95
CA ARG A 132 2.69 -13.36 2.90
C ARG A 132 2.74 -12.42 4.09
N ILE A 133 1.71 -11.61 4.24
CA ILE A 133 1.54 -10.75 5.41
C ILE A 133 0.74 -11.54 6.44
N MET A 134 1.38 -11.95 7.53
CA MET A 134 0.68 -12.52 8.69
C MET A 134 0.24 -11.39 9.62
N GLY A 135 -0.95 -11.52 10.19
CA GLY A 135 -1.61 -10.47 10.96
C GLY A 135 -2.30 -9.43 10.09
N ALA A 136 -2.70 -9.83 8.88
CA ALA A 136 -3.67 -9.06 8.11
C ALA A 136 -5.04 -9.09 8.82
N GLU A 137 -5.91 -8.12 8.52
CA GLU A 137 -7.27 -8.11 9.07
C GLU A 137 -8.05 -9.39 8.72
N SER A 138 -7.73 -9.99 7.56
CA SER A 138 -8.26 -11.30 7.13
C SER A 138 -7.97 -12.43 8.11
N ASP A 139 -6.77 -12.47 8.70
CA ASP A 139 -6.38 -13.56 9.60
C ASP A 139 -7.16 -13.47 10.92
N ILE A 140 -7.43 -12.24 11.35
CA ILE A 140 -8.26 -11.94 12.53
C ILE A 140 -9.71 -12.34 12.26
N VAL A 141 -10.23 -12.01 11.08
CA VAL A 141 -11.55 -12.44 10.62
C VAL A 141 -11.66 -13.96 10.63
N ASP A 142 -10.68 -14.67 10.06
CA ASP A 142 -10.66 -16.13 10.00
C ASP A 142 -10.65 -16.76 11.40
N ARG A 143 -9.89 -16.19 12.33
CA ARG A 143 -9.88 -16.63 13.73
C ARG A 143 -11.24 -16.44 14.40
N ILE A 144 -11.87 -15.28 14.23
CA ILE A 144 -13.20 -15.00 14.78
C ILE A 144 -14.26 -15.89 14.14
N MET A 145 -14.17 -16.21 12.86
CA MET A 145 -15.09 -17.14 12.21
C MET A 145 -14.94 -18.57 12.74
N GLY A 146 -13.71 -19.00 13.03
CA GLY A 146 -13.43 -20.31 13.61
C GLY A 146 -13.83 -20.43 15.08
N ASP A 147 -13.80 -19.34 15.84
CA ASP A 147 -14.22 -19.27 17.23
C ASP A 147 -14.92 -17.93 17.55
N PRO A 148 -16.21 -17.77 17.20
CA PRO A 148 -16.95 -16.53 17.46
C PRO A 148 -17.09 -16.19 18.94
N GLY A 149 -16.89 -17.18 19.83
CA GLY A 149 -16.92 -17.02 21.28
C GLY A 149 -15.87 -16.04 21.80
N VAL A 150 -14.81 -15.77 21.03
CA VAL A 150 -13.79 -14.75 21.34
C VAL A 150 -14.37 -13.32 21.43
N ILE A 151 -15.50 -13.07 20.76
CA ILE A 151 -16.22 -11.79 20.84
C ILE A 151 -17.26 -11.85 21.95
N GLU A 152 -18.14 -12.85 21.89
CA GLU A 152 -19.12 -13.16 22.92
C GLU A 152 -19.69 -14.56 22.77
N GLU A 153 -20.06 -15.17 23.89
CA GLU A 153 -20.66 -16.50 23.92
C GLU A 153 -22.05 -16.50 23.26
N GLY A 154 -22.27 -17.46 22.36
CA GLY A 154 -23.52 -17.64 21.62
C GLY A 154 -23.59 -16.84 20.31
N LEU A 155 -22.56 -16.07 19.96
CA LEU A 155 -22.45 -15.40 18.67
C LEU A 155 -22.31 -16.42 17.53
N ARG A 156 -23.06 -16.22 16.45
CA ARG A 156 -23.00 -17.02 15.23
C ARG A 156 -22.77 -16.12 14.04
N ILE A 157 -21.63 -16.26 13.37
CA ILE A 157 -21.31 -15.52 12.15
C ILE A 157 -22.08 -16.17 10.98
N THR A 158 -22.77 -15.35 10.19
CA THR A 158 -23.57 -15.81 9.04
C THR A 158 -22.99 -15.34 7.71
N ASP A 159 -22.35 -14.17 7.66
CA ASP A 159 -21.74 -13.64 6.44
C ASP A 159 -20.37 -13.01 6.73
N ARG A 160 -19.45 -13.15 5.77
CA ARG A 160 -18.17 -12.42 5.68
C ARG A 160 -18.25 -11.43 4.53
N GLU A 161 -17.67 -10.24 4.70
CA GLU A 161 -17.59 -9.19 3.66
C GLU A 161 -18.96 -8.86 3.04
N LYS A 162 -19.98 -8.71 3.91
CA LYS A 162 -21.36 -8.48 3.47
C LYS A 162 -21.49 -7.09 2.85
N GLN A 163 -21.83 -7.05 1.56
CA GLN A 163 -21.98 -5.80 0.82
C GLN A 163 -23.18 -4.97 1.30
N THR A 164 -22.93 -3.69 1.61
CA THR A 164 -23.92 -2.70 1.99
C THR A 164 -23.91 -1.47 1.08
N ARG A 165 -24.76 -0.46 1.33
CA ARG A 165 -24.72 0.78 0.53
C ARG A 165 -23.51 1.64 0.91
N SER A 166 -23.08 1.54 2.17
CA SER A 166 -21.97 2.30 2.75
C SER A 166 -20.62 1.59 2.68
N GLY A 167 -20.54 0.38 2.10
CA GLY A 167 -19.32 -0.41 1.97
C GLY A 167 -19.52 -1.89 2.33
N ALA A 168 -18.43 -2.63 2.53
CA ALA A 168 -18.49 -4.03 2.96
C ALA A 168 -18.34 -4.12 4.48
N ILE A 169 -19.27 -4.81 5.14
CA ILE A 169 -19.16 -5.16 6.56
C ILE A 169 -18.17 -6.32 6.68
N ASP A 170 -17.18 -6.23 7.58
CA ASP A 170 -16.20 -7.30 7.79
C ASP A 170 -16.90 -8.62 8.15
N LEU A 171 -17.70 -8.62 9.22
CA LEU A 171 -18.48 -9.78 9.67
C LEU A 171 -19.92 -9.40 10.04
N PHE A 172 -20.87 -10.23 9.62
CA PHE A 172 -22.26 -10.14 10.02
C PHE A 172 -22.70 -11.46 10.66
N GLY A 173 -23.45 -11.37 11.75
CA GLY A 173 -23.93 -12.54 12.48
C GLY A 173 -25.17 -12.24 13.30
N VAL A 174 -25.49 -13.17 14.19
CA VAL A 174 -26.58 -13.08 15.16
C VAL A 174 -26.09 -13.52 16.53
N ASP A 175 -26.55 -12.83 17.57
CA ASP A 175 -26.25 -13.22 18.95
C ASP A 175 -27.18 -14.34 19.46
N ARG A 176 -27.02 -14.70 20.74
CA ARG A 176 -27.82 -15.75 21.41
C ARG A 176 -29.33 -15.47 21.42
N ASP A 177 -29.72 -14.21 21.34
CA ASP A 177 -31.11 -13.75 21.36
C ASP A 177 -31.63 -13.50 19.92
N HIS A 178 -30.91 -13.98 18.91
CA HIS A 178 -31.20 -13.80 17.48
C HIS A 178 -31.20 -12.34 17.01
N ILE A 179 -30.51 -11.44 17.72
CA ILE A 179 -30.36 -10.05 17.32
C ILE A 179 -29.21 -9.95 16.30
N PRO A 180 -29.41 -9.29 15.15
CA PRO A 180 -28.34 -9.03 14.19
C PRO A 180 -27.15 -8.28 14.82
N VAL A 181 -25.95 -8.76 14.53
CA VAL A 181 -24.68 -8.17 14.98
C VAL A 181 -23.81 -7.85 13.77
N ILE A 182 -23.43 -6.58 13.65
CA ILE A 182 -22.47 -6.07 12.67
C ILE A 182 -21.15 -5.88 13.40
N ILE A 183 -20.09 -6.49 12.88
CA ILE A 183 -18.78 -6.49 13.52
C ILE A 183 -17.79 -5.87 12.56
N GLU A 184 -17.16 -4.78 13.00
CA GLU A 184 -16.05 -4.11 12.31
C GLU A 184 -14.75 -4.49 13.02
N ILE A 185 -13.75 -4.93 12.28
CA ILE A 185 -12.48 -5.40 12.81
C ILE A 185 -11.38 -4.43 12.40
N LYS A 186 -10.46 -4.15 13.33
CA LYS A 186 -9.24 -3.38 13.08
C LYS A 186 -8.04 -4.11 13.64
N ARG A 187 -7.00 -4.28 12.81
CA ARG A 187 -5.73 -4.89 13.24
C ARG A 187 -4.89 -4.00 14.16
N SER A 188 -5.16 -2.70 14.16
CA SER A 188 -4.41 -1.69 14.93
C SER A 188 -5.36 -0.84 15.77
N GLN A 189 -4.82 0.16 16.46
CA GLN A 189 -5.67 1.12 17.18
C GLN A 189 -6.67 1.76 16.20
N PRO A 190 -7.97 1.71 16.51
CA PRO A 190 -8.99 2.29 15.66
C PRO A 190 -8.95 3.81 15.72
N THR A 191 -9.29 4.43 14.60
CA THR A 191 -9.49 5.88 14.46
C THR A 191 -10.97 6.22 14.57
N PRO A 192 -11.34 7.50 14.77
CA PRO A 192 -12.75 7.92 14.76
C PRO A 192 -13.51 7.53 13.49
N SER A 193 -12.81 7.42 12.34
CA SER A 193 -13.41 6.97 11.09
C SER A 193 -13.97 5.55 11.16
N ALA A 194 -13.35 4.64 11.93
CA ALA A 194 -13.85 3.28 12.12
C ALA A 194 -15.20 3.27 12.87
N VAL A 195 -15.38 4.16 13.85
CA VAL A 195 -16.66 4.32 14.56
C VAL A 195 -17.76 4.81 13.62
N LEU A 196 -17.44 5.81 12.78
CA LEU A 196 -18.38 6.35 11.81
C LEU A 196 -18.76 5.31 10.74
N GLN A 197 -17.81 4.50 10.30
CA GLN A 197 -18.02 3.41 9.37
C GLN A 197 -18.97 2.35 9.94
N LEU A 198 -18.70 1.86 11.17
CA LEU A 198 -19.59 0.92 11.86
C LEU A 198 -21.00 1.50 12.05
N LYS A 199 -21.11 2.77 12.43
CA LYS A 199 -22.40 3.47 12.54
C LYS A 199 -23.14 3.49 11.20
N ALA A 200 -22.46 3.77 10.10
CA ALA A 200 -23.07 3.78 8.77
C ALA A 200 -23.65 2.41 8.41
N TYR A 201 -22.95 1.31 8.73
CA TYR A 201 -23.44 -0.05 8.51
C TYR A 201 -24.67 -0.39 9.35
N VAL A 202 -24.67 0.00 10.62
CA VAL A 202 -25.83 -0.16 11.51
C VAL A 202 -27.04 0.59 10.95
N LEU A 203 -26.86 1.84 10.51
CA LEU A 203 -27.94 2.64 9.91
C LEU A 203 -28.43 2.05 8.59
N ASP A 204 -27.52 1.59 7.72
CA ASP A 204 -27.88 0.93 6.46
C ASP A 204 -28.73 -0.33 6.69
N HIS A 205 -28.39 -1.12 7.70
CA HIS A 205 -29.16 -2.30 8.06
C HIS A 205 -30.56 -1.92 8.57
N GLN A 206 -30.66 -0.88 9.42
CA GLN A 206 -31.93 -0.37 9.92
C GLN A 206 -32.82 0.14 8.79
N HIS A 207 -32.29 0.94 7.86
CA HIS A 207 -33.06 1.51 6.75
C HIS A 207 -33.59 0.48 5.75
N ARG A 208 -32.98 -0.72 5.67
CA ARG A 208 -33.44 -1.80 4.78
C ARG A 208 -34.69 -2.52 5.28
N HIS A 209 -35.05 -2.34 6.54
CA HIS A 209 -36.19 -3.02 7.15
C HIS A 209 -37.32 -2.04 7.46
N THR A 210 -38.54 -2.41 7.12
CA THR A 210 -39.75 -1.63 7.41
C THR A 210 -40.15 -1.81 8.88
N GLY A 211 -39.40 -1.20 9.80
CA GLY A 211 -39.67 -1.26 11.24
C GLY A 211 -38.44 -0.95 12.10
N ALA A 212 -38.65 -0.75 13.40
CA ALA A 212 -37.55 -0.58 14.36
C ALA A 212 -36.83 -1.92 14.58
N VAL A 213 -35.87 -2.24 13.71
CA VAL A 213 -35.04 -3.43 13.85
C VAL A 213 -33.91 -3.16 14.83
N ARG A 214 -33.86 -3.96 15.89
CA ARG A 214 -32.73 -3.97 16.82
C ARG A 214 -31.53 -4.60 16.10
N VAL A 215 -30.42 -3.88 16.05
CA VAL A 215 -29.15 -4.35 15.50
C VAL A 215 -28.04 -3.81 16.41
N ARG A 216 -27.03 -4.65 16.64
CA ARG A 216 -25.85 -4.31 17.44
C ARG A 216 -24.68 -4.05 16.51
N GLY A 217 -23.87 -3.06 16.82
CA GLY A 217 -22.60 -2.80 16.14
C GLY A 217 -21.46 -2.96 17.12
N ILE A 218 -20.50 -3.83 16.82
CA ILE A 218 -19.34 -4.11 17.68
C ILE A 218 -18.06 -3.74 16.92
N LEU A 219 -17.24 -2.85 17.50
CA LEU A 219 -15.89 -2.58 17.00
C LEU A 219 -14.86 -3.44 17.75
N CYS A 220 -14.17 -4.31 17.01
CA CYS A 220 -13.15 -5.21 17.53
C CYS A 220 -11.75 -4.71 17.17
N ALA A 221 -10.87 -4.54 18.16
CA ALA A 221 -9.47 -4.12 17.93
C ALA A 221 -8.53 -4.62 19.04
N PRO A 222 -7.20 -4.69 18.82
CA PRO A 222 -6.25 -5.13 19.86
C PRO A 222 -6.12 -4.15 21.03
N SER A 223 -6.53 -2.90 20.85
CA SER A 223 -6.69 -1.94 21.93
C SER A 223 -7.73 -0.89 21.55
N MET A 224 -8.33 -0.27 22.56
CA MET A 224 -9.43 0.68 22.39
C MET A 224 -9.13 1.95 23.19
N PRO A 225 -8.60 3.01 22.56
CA PRO A 225 -8.30 4.28 23.23
C PRO A 225 -9.55 4.91 23.88
N VAL A 226 -9.37 5.67 24.97
CA VAL A 226 -10.48 6.27 25.74
C VAL A 226 -11.41 7.11 24.84
N MET A 227 -10.83 7.95 23.98
CA MET A 227 -11.58 8.76 23.01
C MET A 227 -12.52 7.91 22.14
N ILE A 228 -12.05 6.76 21.66
CA ILE A 228 -12.83 5.86 20.80
C ILE A 228 -13.96 5.19 21.59
N ARG A 229 -13.69 4.78 22.84
CA ARG A 229 -14.75 4.23 23.72
C ARG A 229 -15.85 5.24 23.97
N THR A 230 -15.50 6.51 24.19
CA THR A 230 -16.48 7.60 24.32
C THR A 230 -17.33 7.73 23.07
N LEU A 231 -16.69 7.81 21.89
CA LEU A 231 -17.41 7.93 20.62
C LEU A 231 -18.33 6.73 20.34
N LEU A 232 -17.88 5.50 20.63
CA LEU A 232 -18.73 4.30 20.48
C LEU A 232 -19.94 4.38 21.40
N THR A 233 -19.75 4.75 22.66
CA THR A 233 -20.83 4.88 23.66
C THR A 233 -21.85 5.94 23.22
N GLU A 234 -21.40 7.11 22.78
CA GLU A 234 -22.26 8.20 22.28
C GLU A 234 -23.08 7.76 21.06
N ASN A 235 -22.53 6.87 20.23
CA ASN A 235 -23.19 6.33 19.05
C ASN A 235 -23.96 5.02 19.33
N LYS A 236 -24.07 4.60 20.59
CA LYS A 236 -24.73 3.36 21.03
C LYS A 236 -24.14 2.10 20.35
N LEU A 237 -22.83 2.10 20.18
CA LEU A 237 -22.03 1.00 19.64
C LEU A 237 -21.20 0.35 20.74
N GLU A 238 -20.91 -0.92 20.56
CA GLU A 238 -20.15 -1.74 21.49
C GLU A 238 -18.70 -1.90 21.01
N TRP A 239 -17.84 -2.40 21.90
CA TRP A 239 -16.48 -2.79 21.55
C TRP A 239 -16.06 -4.08 22.22
N ARG A 240 -15.10 -4.76 21.58
CA ARG A 240 -14.33 -5.85 22.18
C ARG A 240 -12.85 -5.64 21.91
N VAL A 241 -12.04 -5.98 22.91
CA VAL A 241 -10.60 -6.02 22.78
C VAL A 241 -10.20 -7.48 22.73
N PHE A 242 -9.53 -7.90 21.66
CA PHE A 242 -8.98 -9.24 21.53
C PHE A 242 -7.46 -9.20 21.58
N LYS A 243 -6.82 -10.26 22.08
CA LYS A 243 -5.38 -10.44 21.96
C LYS A 243 -5.13 -11.29 20.71
N CYS A 244 -4.38 -10.75 19.75
CA CYS A 244 -3.85 -11.56 18.66
C CYS A 244 -2.45 -12.03 19.06
N GLU A 245 -2.34 -13.31 19.40
CA GLU A 245 -1.07 -14.02 19.38
C GLU A 245 -0.94 -14.61 17.99
N PHE A 246 -0.02 -14.08 17.20
CA PHE A 246 0.26 -14.62 15.87
C PHE A 246 1.32 -15.71 16.06
N GLU A 247 0.92 -16.97 15.99
CA GLU A 247 1.86 -18.09 15.90
C GLU A 247 2.44 -18.14 14.49
N GLN A 248 3.77 -18.17 14.41
CA GLN A 248 4.48 -18.38 13.16
C GLN A 248 4.36 -19.87 12.79
N VAL A 249 3.47 -20.21 11.87
CA VAL A 249 3.47 -21.54 11.27
C VAL A 249 4.61 -21.60 10.27
N ASP A 250 5.73 -22.17 10.72
CA ASP A 250 7.01 -22.21 10.00
C ASP A 250 7.03 -23.35 8.97
N ASP A 251 6.09 -23.35 8.03
CA ASP A 251 5.93 -24.49 7.11
C ASP A 251 6.77 -24.40 5.81
N ALA A 252 7.61 -23.36 5.64
CA ALA A 252 8.51 -23.29 4.47
C ALA A 252 9.60 -22.20 4.57
N GLN A 253 10.29 -22.04 5.70
CA GLN A 253 11.61 -21.39 5.63
C GLN A 253 12.61 -22.40 5.04
N SER A 254 12.88 -22.27 3.73
CA SER A 254 14.11 -22.76 3.14
C SER A 254 15.28 -22.30 4.02
N THR A 255 16.03 -23.25 4.57
CA THR A 255 17.19 -22.92 5.41
C THR A 255 18.21 -22.14 4.59
N LEU A 256 18.99 -21.27 5.25
CA LEU A 256 20.05 -20.47 4.64
C LEU A 256 21.09 -21.31 3.87
N GLU A 257 21.15 -22.61 4.15
CA GLU A 257 21.96 -23.62 3.48
C GLU A 257 21.53 -23.87 2.03
N GLU A 258 20.26 -23.62 1.67
CA GLU A 258 19.75 -23.73 0.30
C GLU A 258 20.19 -22.57 -0.61
N PHE A 259 20.86 -21.55 -0.07
CA PHE A 259 21.32 -20.36 -0.77
C PHE A 259 22.86 -20.23 -0.86
N THR A 260 23.61 -21.26 -0.44
CA THR A 260 25.07 -21.38 -0.61
C THR A 260 25.43 -22.32 -1.75
#